data_AF-A0A4R3N0A0-F1
#
_entry.id   AF-A0A4R3N0A0-F1
#
_cell.length_a   1.000
_cell.length_b   1.000
_cell.length_c   1.000
_cell.angle_alpha   90.00
_cell.angle_beta   90.00
_cell.angle_gamma   90.00
#
_symmetry.space_group_name_H-M   'P 1'
#
loop_
_entity.id
_entity.type
_entity.pdbx_description
1 polymer ?
#
loop_
_entity_poly.entity_id
_entity_poly.type
_entity_poly.pdbx_seq_one_letter_code
_entity_poly.pdbx_strand_id
1 'polypeptide(L)'
;MKLEYQDLSEDQFERLVIAVCTWLLGFGVQGFSKGPDGGKDARFHGRAERFPSTVGPWDGRIVIQAKHTDLINRKFSEPDFSGEAPSAVLSQEIAKIKRLRDADEIDYYLLFSNRRLAAGAEQKIRKRIAAAVGIDESAVHLCGEEELDKYLTCEPDIPRRAGIALFDVQPFIDPGDLARIINAFAEARDWLTTVWDDGTPPPERRISLKEKNLINGLSQAYSKRIESYIKEFKVVQDFLASPENSVFLRHYDDTAEDLNGFILTHREQRHSFDQVLERVFQLLIDRDYDLRVNKRLTRIVFYYMYWNCDLGSENHA
;
A
#
# COMPACT_ATOMS: atom_id res chain seq x y z
N MET A 1 -5.20 -11.29 -12.76
CA MET A 1 -5.73 -10.42 -11.68
C MET A 1 -4.52 -9.85 -10.97
N LYS A 2 -4.44 -8.53 -10.84
CA LYS A 2 -3.36 -7.88 -10.08
C LYS A 2 -3.92 -7.54 -8.71
N LEU A 3 -3.33 -8.11 -7.67
CA LEU A 3 -3.74 -7.86 -6.29
C LEU A 3 -2.82 -6.77 -5.73
N GLU A 4 -3.39 -5.71 -5.18
CA GLU A 4 -2.61 -4.70 -4.47
C GLU A 4 -2.31 -5.23 -3.06
N TYR A 5 -1.21 -5.99 -2.93
CA TYR A 5 -0.87 -6.73 -1.71
C TYR A 5 -0.74 -5.83 -0.47
N GLN A 6 -0.37 -4.57 -0.65
CA GLN A 6 -0.30 -3.56 0.41
C GLN A 6 -1.66 -3.26 1.07
N ASP A 7 -2.77 -3.44 0.35
CA ASP A 7 -4.11 -3.21 0.87
C ASP A 7 -4.65 -4.42 1.66
N LEU A 8 -3.96 -5.55 1.61
CA LEU A 8 -4.25 -6.67 2.50
C LEU A 8 -3.81 -6.34 3.93
N SER A 9 -4.57 -6.79 4.92
CA SER A 9 -4.05 -6.91 6.27
C SER A 9 -2.93 -7.96 6.33
N GLU A 10 -2.08 -7.89 7.35
CA GLU A 10 -1.05 -8.91 7.61
C GLU A 10 -1.65 -10.33 7.61
N ASP A 11 -2.81 -10.50 8.27
CA ASP A 11 -3.52 -11.79 8.33
C ASP A 11 -4.05 -12.24 6.96
N GLN A 12 -4.52 -11.31 6.12
CA GLN A 12 -4.96 -11.62 4.76
C GLN A 12 -3.77 -12.04 3.89
N PHE A 13 -2.65 -11.33 3.99
CA PHE A 13 -1.43 -11.66 3.26
C PHE A 13 -0.88 -13.02 3.70
N GLU A 14 -0.90 -13.33 4.99
CA GLU A 14 -0.51 -14.64 5.51
C GLU A 14 -1.38 -15.77 4.94
N ARG A 15 -2.71 -15.61 4.95
CA ARG A 15 -3.63 -16.59 4.34
C ARG A 15 -3.38 -16.76 2.84
N LEU A 16 -3.04 -15.69 2.13
CA LEU A 16 -2.66 -15.75 0.72
C LEU A 16 -1.40 -16.60 0.53
N VAL A 17 -0.35 -16.34 1.31
CA VAL A 17 0.89 -17.13 1.27
C VAL A 17 0.63 -18.59 1.59
N ILE A 18 -0.20 -18.89 2.59
CA ILE A 18 -0.61 -20.26 2.91
C ILE A 18 -1.33 -20.91 1.73
N ALA A 19 -2.24 -20.21 1.05
CA ALA A 19 -2.94 -20.72 -0.12
C ALA A 19 -1.99 -20.99 -1.30
N VAL A 20 -1.02 -20.09 -1.53
CA VAL A 20 0.06 -20.30 -2.52
C VAL A 20 0.88 -21.54 -2.16
N CYS A 21 1.36 -21.65 -0.91
CA CYS A 21 2.13 -22.81 -0.46
C CYS A 21 1.33 -24.10 -0.51
N THR A 22 0.03 -24.08 -0.23
CA THR A 22 -0.85 -25.25 -0.36
C THR A 22 -0.90 -25.73 -1.81
N TRP A 23 -0.92 -24.81 -2.77
CA TRP A 23 -0.83 -25.13 -4.19
C TRP A 23 0.57 -25.58 -4.62
N LEU A 24 1.65 -25.07 -4.02
CA LEU A 24 3.01 -25.46 -4.39
C LEU A 24 3.47 -26.78 -3.75
N LEU A 25 3.17 -26.97 -2.47
CA LEU A 25 3.68 -28.04 -1.62
C LEU A 25 2.66 -29.15 -1.42
N GLY A 26 1.36 -28.82 -1.39
CA GLY A 26 0.25 -29.74 -1.20
C GLY A 26 -0.60 -29.41 0.03
N PHE A 27 -1.71 -30.14 0.20
CA PHE A 27 -2.67 -29.94 1.30
C PHE A 27 -2.10 -30.15 2.72
N GLY A 28 -0.89 -30.71 2.85
CA GLY A 28 -0.20 -30.89 4.13
C GLY A 28 0.38 -29.61 4.72
N VAL A 29 0.25 -28.45 4.06
CA VAL A 29 0.68 -27.16 4.62
C VAL A 29 -0.17 -26.83 5.84
N GLN A 30 0.49 -26.61 6.97
CA GLN A 30 -0.13 -26.26 8.24
C GLN A 30 0.18 -24.80 8.57
N GLY A 31 -0.82 -23.94 8.48
CA GLY A 31 -0.78 -22.57 9.01
C GLY A 31 -0.97 -22.54 10.53
N PHE A 32 -0.45 -21.49 11.17
CA PHE A 32 -0.54 -21.31 12.61
C PHE A 32 -1.35 -20.06 12.96
N SER A 33 -2.08 -20.08 14.07
CA SER A 33 -2.66 -18.85 14.62
C SER A 33 -1.59 -18.02 15.31
N LYS A 34 -1.76 -16.70 15.33
CA LYS A 34 -0.89 -15.78 16.07
C LYS A 34 -0.77 -16.21 17.54
N GLY A 35 0.41 -16.69 17.91
CA GLY A 35 0.78 -17.08 19.28
C GLY A 35 1.88 -16.17 19.85
N PRO A 36 2.16 -16.26 21.17
CA PRO A 36 3.16 -15.42 21.84
C PRO A 36 4.57 -15.52 21.25
N ASP A 37 4.90 -16.68 20.68
CA ASP A 37 6.26 -17.00 20.22
C ASP A 37 6.56 -16.55 18.77
N GLY A 38 5.59 -15.97 18.04
CA GLY A 38 5.77 -15.19 16.80
C GLY A 38 6.70 -15.79 15.73
N GLY A 39 6.82 -17.12 15.67
CA GLY A 39 8.02 -17.77 15.15
C GLY A 39 7.93 -18.35 13.75
N LYS A 40 6.74 -18.73 13.27
CA LYS A 40 6.51 -19.33 11.94
C LYS A 40 5.04 -19.11 11.57
N ASP A 41 4.78 -18.73 10.32
CA ASP A 41 3.40 -18.53 9.86
C ASP A 41 2.81 -19.84 9.35
N ALA A 42 3.63 -20.67 8.69
CA ALA A 42 3.24 -22.02 8.31
C ALA A 42 4.44 -23.00 8.25
N ARG A 43 4.12 -24.29 8.17
CA ARG A 43 5.09 -25.35 7.90
C ARG A 43 4.54 -26.40 6.95
N PHE A 44 5.43 -27.17 6.35
CA PHE A 44 5.11 -28.38 5.61
C PHE A 44 6.14 -29.47 5.94
N HIS A 45 5.69 -30.73 5.97
CA HIS A 45 6.59 -31.87 6.11
C HIS A 45 6.20 -32.97 5.13
N GLY A 46 7.15 -33.35 4.28
CA GLY A 46 7.02 -34.42 3.30
C GLY A 46 7.54 -33.96 1.95
N ARG A 47 7.15 -34.69 0.91
CA ARG A 47 7.49 -34.38 -0.48
C ARG A 47 6.50 -33.40 -1.09
N ALA A 48 7.00 -32.25 -1.56
CA ALA A 48 6.20 -31.23 -2.21
C ALA A 48 5.58 -31.74 -3.53
N GLU A 49 4.40 -31.25 -3.88
CA GLU A 49 3.74 -31.62 -5.14
C GLU A 49 4.42 -31.01 -6.37
N ARG A 50 4.84 -29.74 -6.30
CA ARG A 50 5.24 -28.96 -7.48
C ARG A 50 6.55 -28.18 -7.31
N PHE A 51 7.04 -28.00 -6.08
CA PHE A 51 8.13 -27.06 -5.79
C PHE A 51 9.46 -27.75 -5.45
N PRO A 52 10.60 -27.29 -5.98
CA PRO A 52 10.75 -26.23 -7.01
C PRO A 52 10.38 -26.72 -8.41
N SER A 53 10.24 -28.04 -8.61
CA SER A 53 9.73 -28.63 -9.84
C SER A 53 9.01 -29.95 -9.54
N THR A 54 8.15 -30.40 -10.45
CA THR A 54 7.46 -31.69 -10.31
C THR A 54 8.39 -32.90 -10.49
N VAL A 55 9.55 -32.73 -11.14
CA VAL A 55 10.53 -33.81 -11.36
C VAL A 55 11.53 -33.95 -10.21
N GLY A 56 11.84 -32.86 -9.53
CA GLY A 56 12.71 -32.82 -8.35
C GLY A 56 12.10 -31.90 -7.30
N PRO A 57 11.01 -32.33 -6.64
CA PRO A 57 10.42 -31.54 -5.58
C PRO A 57 11.28 -31.61 -4.32
N TRP A 58 11.19 -30.58 -3.48
CA TRP A 58 11.73 -30.63 -2.13
C TRP A 58 11.02 -31.71 -1.31
N ASP A 59 11.76 -32.41 -0.46
CA ASP A 59 11.28 -33.50 0.39
C ASP A 59 11.89 -33.37 1.77
N GLY A 60 11.09 -32.92 2.74
CA GLY A 60 11.56 -32.65 4.10
C GLY A 60 10.72 -31.61 4.82
N ARG A 61 11.31 -30.97 5.83
CA ARG A 61 10.68 -29.96 6.68
C ARG A 61 10.88 -28.56 6.09
N ILE A 62 9.79 -27.96 5.61
CA ILE A 62 9.77 -26.64 5.00
C ILE A 62 9.16 -25.65 5.98
N VAL A 63 9.90 -24.61 6.34
CA VAL A 63 9.41 -23.48 7.14
C VAL A 63 9.00 -22.35 6.20
N ILE A 64 7.80 -21.81 6.41
CA ILE A 64 7.20 -20.78 5.58
C ILE A 64 7.02 -19.53 6.44
N GLN A 65 7.56 -18.42 5.97
CA GLN A 65 7.39 -17.11 6.59
C GLN A 65 6.84 -16.12 5.57
N ALA A 66 5.81 -15.39 5.95
CA ALA A 66 5.26 -14.22 5.28
C ALA A 66 5.69 -12.95 6.04
N LYS A 67 6.04 -11.90 5.30
CA LYS A 67 6.32 -10.56 5.83
C LYS A 67 5.59 -9.52 4.99
N HIS A 68 4.55 -8.94 5.57
CA HIS A 68 3.73 -7.92 4.94
C HIS A 68 4.23 -6.51 5.27
N THR A 69 3.96 -5.57 4.38
CA THR A 69 4.01 -4.12 4.64
C THR A 69 2.85 -3.45 3.92
N ASP A 70 2.19 -2.51 4.58
CA ASP A 70 1.14 -1.67 4.00
C ASP A 70 1.70 -0.49 3.16
N LEU A 71 3.03 -0.36 3.10
CA LEU A 71 3.72 0.64 2.30
C LEU A 71 3.91 0.16 0.87
N ILE A 72 3.71 1.07 -0.09
CA ILE A 72 3.91 0.80 -1.53
C ILE A 72 5.38 0.84 -1.94
N ASN A 73 5.70 0.20 -3.08
CA ASN A 73 7.00 0.25 -3.76
C ASN A 73 8.22 -0.14 -2.89
N ARG A 74 7.99 -0.91 -1.82
CA ARG A 74 9.04 -1.38 -0.92
C ARG A 74 9.86 -2.48 -1.58
N LYS A 75 11.13 -2.59 -1.17
CA LYS A 75 12.09 -3.53 -1.77
C LYS A 75 12.70 -4.41 -0.70
N PHE A 76 13.08 -5.63 -1.09
CA PHE A 76 13.85 -6.50 -0.21
C PHE A 76 15.18 -5.85 0.21
N SER A 77 15.81 -5.07 -0.67
CA SER A 77 17.12 -4.45 -0.42
C SER A 77 17.12 -3.30 0.60
N GLU A 78 15.96 -2.88 1.10
CA GLU A 78 15.89 -1.75 2.02
C GLU A 78 16.50 -2.10 3.39
N PRO A 79 17.17 -1.14 4.06
CA PRO A 79 17.88 -1.40 5.31
C PRO A 79 17.01 -1.92 6.46
N ASP A 80 15.75 -1.47 6.54
CA ASP A 80 14.77 -1.94 7.53
C ASP A 80 14.40 -3.43 7.34
N PHE A 81 14.51 -3.94 6.12
CA PHE A 81 14.18 -5.32 5.81
C PHE A 81 15.41 -6.23 5.82
N SER A 82 16.36 -5.99 4.91
CA SER A 82 17.52 -6.87 4.69
C SER A 82 18.83 -6.34 5.26
N GLY A 83 18.82 -5.21 5.98
CA GLY A 83 19.99 -4.64 6.61
C GLY A 83 20.60 -5.53 7.70
N GLU A 84 21.78 -5.14 8.18
CA GLU A 84 22.53 -5.89 9.21
C GLU A 84 22.17 -5.48 10.64
N ALA A 85 21.37 -4.41 10.80
CA ALA A 85 20.91 -3.99 12.11
C ALA A 85 20.12 -5.12 12.81
N PRO A 86 20.23 -5.28 14.13
CA PRO A 86 19.43 -6.27 14.88
C PRO A 86 17.92 -6.04 14.77
N SER A 87 17.50 -4.79 14.51
CA SER A 87 16.11 -4.41 14.30
C SER A 87 15.59 -4.73 12.89
N ALA A 88 16.47 -5.04 11.93
CA ALA A 88 16.05 -5.37 10.58
C ALA A 88 15.28 -6.70 10.58
N VAL A 89 14.21 -6.77 9.77
CA VAL A 89 13.32 -7.94 9.70
C VAL A 89 14.11 -9.23 9.47
N LEU A 90 15.02 -9.22 8.48
CA LEU A 90 15.83 -10.39 8.13
C LEU A 90 16.76 -10.83 9.26
N SER A 91 17.33 -9.89 10.03
CA SER A 91 18.20 -10.22 11.17
C SER A 91 17.43 -10.98 12.27
N GLN A 92 16.19 -10.56 12.54
CA GLN A 92 15.31 -11.23 13.49
C GLN A 92 14.89 -12.61 13.01
N GLU A 93 14.56 -12.74 11.72
CA GLU A 93 14.19 -14.03 11.12
C GLU A 93 15.36 -15.02 11.12
N ILE A 94 16.57 -14.58 10.75
CA ILE A 94 17.77 -15.45 10.82
C ILE A 94 17.98 -16.00 12.23
N ALA A 95 17.78 -15.19 13.28
CA ALA A 95 17.92 -15.64 14.65
C ALA A 95 16.88 -16.74 15.01
N LYS A 96 15.66 -16.64 14.48
CA LYS A 96 14.62 -17.67 14.68
C LYS A 96 14.96 -18.95 13.92
N ILE A 97 15.30 -18.84 12.64
CA ILE A 97 15.57 -20.00 11.77
C ILE A 97 16.77 -20.79 12.29
N LYS A 98 17.80 -20.13 12.82
CA LYS A 98 18.92 -20.79 13.50
C LYS A 98 18.46 -21.72 14.61
N ARG A 99 17.57 -21.26 15.50
CA ARG A 99 17.02 -22.10 16.59
C ARG A 99 16.28 -23.32 16.05
N LEU A 100 15.59 -23.18 14.92
CA LEU A 100 14.90 -24.30 14.27
C LEU A 100 15.89 -25.29 13.67
N ARG A 101 16.98 -24.78 13.11
CA ARG A 101 18.05 -25.63 12.58
C ARG A 101 18.76 -26.40 13.68
N ASP A 102 19.07 -25.73 14.79
CA ASP A 102 19.66 -26.36 15.98
C ASP A 102 18.75 -27.44 16.59
N ALA A 103 17.43 -27.33 16.38
CA ALA A 103 16.42 -28.30 16.80
C ALA A 103 16.08 -29.39 15.75
N ASP A 104 16.77 -29.44 14.60
CA ASP A 104 16.46 -30.34 13.47
C ASP A 104 15.01 -30.20 12.94
N GLU A 105 14.45 -28.99 13.00
CA GLU A 105 13.08 -28.70 12.55
C GLU A 105 12.98 -28.04 11.17
N ILE A 106 14.11 -27.87 10.47
CA ILE A 106 14.15 -27.21 9.17
C ILE A 106 15.19 -27.84 8.23
N ASP A 107 14.70 -28.17 7.05
CA ASP A 107 15.49 -28.57 5.89
C ASP A 107 15.47 -27.47 4.83
N TYR A 108 14.31 -26.82 4.65
CA TYR A 108 14.08 -25.79 3.64
C TYR A 108 13.40 -24.54 4.22
N TYR A 109 13.70 -23.37 3.64
CA TYR A 109 13.15 -22.10 4.07
C TYR A 109 12.52 -21.33 2.91
N LEU A 110 11.25 -20.92 3.08
CA LEU A 110 10.52 -20.06 2.17
C LEU A 110 10.22 -18.73 2.85
N LEU A 111 10.68 -17.62 2.26
CA LEU A 111 10.35 -16.27 2.72
C LEU A 111 9.56 -15.51 1.65
N PHE A 112 8.31 -15.19 1.98
CA PHE A 112 7.41 -14.38 1.17
C PHE A 112 7.36 -12.95 1.70
N SER A 113 7.33 -11.97 0.81
CA SER A 113 7.01 -10.59 1.16
C SER A 113 6.40 -9.87 -0.03
N ASN A 114 5.48 -8.94 0.21
CA ASN A 114 4.96 -8.04 -0.82
C ASN A 114 5.94 -6.90 -1.17
N ARG A 115 7.23 -7.21 -1.18
CA ARG A 115 8.32 -6.31 -1.54
C ARG A 115 8.88 -6.78 -2.88
N ARG A 116 9.36 -5.83 -3.69
CA ARG A 116 10.08 -6.13 -4.93
C ARG A 116 11.40 -6.84 -4.65
N LEU A 117 11.68 -7.88 -5.42
CA LEU A 117 12.88 -8.70 -5.28
C LEU A 117 13.77 -8.62 -6.53
N ALA A 118 14.71 -7.67 -6.53
CA ALA A 118 15.71 -7.57 -7.57
C ALA A 118 16.74 -8.72 -7.49
N ALA A 119 17.24 -9.20 -8.63
CA ALA A 119 18.16 -10.34 -8.71
C ALA A 119 19.41 -10.21 -7.82
N GLY A 120 20.03 -9.02 -7.76
CA GLY A 120 21.19 -8.79 -6.89
C GLY A 120 20.84 -8.84 -5.39
N ALA A 121 19.63 -8.43 -5.02
CA ALA A 121 19.13 -8.53 -3.65
C ALA A 121 18.81 -9.98 -3.29
N GLU A 122 18.17 -10.73 -4.20
CA GLU A 122 17.89 -12.17 -4.03
C GLU A 122 19.16 -12.94 -3.70
N GLN A 123 20.19 -12.82 -4.54
CA GLN A 123 21.42 -13.57 -4.37
C GLN A 123 22.11 -13.25 -3.03
N LYS A 124 22.15 -11.96 -2.65
CA LYS A 124 22.76 -11.50 -1.40
C LYS A 124 21.99 -12.02 -0.18
N ILE A 125 20.67 -11.91 -0.19
CA ILE A 125 19.82 -12.31 0.93
C ILE A 125 19.81 -13.84 1.09
N ARG A 126 19.68 -14.59 -0.01
CA ARG A 126 19.70 -16.05 -0.01
C ARG A 126 21.00 -16.58 0.58
N LYS A 127 22.14 -16.07 0.11
CA LYS A 127 23.48 -16.41 0.65
C LYS A 127 23.60 -16.08 2.12
N ARG A 128 23.11 -14.91 2.55
CA ARG A 128 23.15 -14.50 3.95
C ARG A 128 22.34 -15.46 4.84
N ILE A 129 21.13 -15.85 4.43
CA ILE A 129 20.31 -16.80 5.18
C ILE A 129 20.99 -18.17 5.22
N ALA A 130 21.38 -18.71 4.07
CA ALA A 130 21.99 -20.04 3.95
C ALA A 130 23.27 -20.14 4.81
N ALA A 131 24.18 -19.16 4.69
CA ALA A 131 25.43 -19.14 5.46
C ALA A 131 25.18 -18.94 6.97
N ALA A 132 24.20 -18.12 7.36
CA ALA A 132 23.91 -17.91 8.76
C ALA A 132 23.28 -19.16 9.40
N VAL A 133 22.36 -19.82 8.71
CA VAL A 133 21.63 -20.99 9.23
C VAL A 133 22.44 -22.28 9.09
N GLY A 134 23.36 -22.36 8.13
CA GLY A 134 24.11 -23.59 7.84
C GLY A 134 23.32 -24.59 6.99
N ILE A 135 22.55 -24.09 6.02
CA ILE A 135 21.85 -24.89 5.01
C ILE A 135 22.35 -24.53 3.61
N ASP A 136 22.07 -25.39 2.62
CA ASP A 136 22.44 -25.14 1.22
C ASP A 136 21.70 -23.91 0.66
N GLU A 137 22.34 -23.16 -0.25
CA GLU A 137 21.68 -22.01 -0.90
C GLU A 137 20.41 -22.42 -1.64
N SER A 138 20.39 -23.61 -2.26
CA SER A 138 19.22 -24.16 -2.96
C SER A 138 18.09 -24.57 -2.03
N ALA A 139 18.31 -24.59 -0.72
CA ALA A 139 17.29 -24.86 0.28
C ALA A 139 16.59 -23.58 0.79
N VAL A 140 16.98 -22.41 0.29
CA VAL A 140 16.37 -21.12 0.60
C VAL A 140 15.73 -20.55 -0.65
N HIS A 141 14.45 -20.20 -0.56
CA HIS A 141 13.75 -19.50 -1.64
C HIS A 141 13.09 -18.23 -1.13
N LEU A 142 13.22 -17.17 -1.92
CA LEU A 142 12.69 -15.83 -1.63
C LEU A 142 11.63 -15.51 -2.67
N CYS A 143 10.44 -15.13 -2.22
CA CYS A 143 9.31 -14.81 -3.06
C CYS A 143 8.90 -13.34 -2.83
N GLY A 144 9.13 -12.51 -3.86
CA GLY A 144 8.67 -11.12 -3.92
C GLY A 144 7.33 -10.97 -4.63
N GLU A 145 6.88 -9.73 -4.82
CA GLU A 145 5.62 -9.43 -5.52
C GLU A 145 5.60 -10.02 -6.94
N GLU A 146 6.74 -10.02 -7.63
CA GLU A 146 6.83 -10.47 -9.02
C GLU A 146 6.54 -11.98 -9.15
N GLU A 147 6.94 -12.76 -8.15
CA GLU A 147 6.72 -14.20 -8.14
C GLU A 147 5.33 -14.56 -7.58
N LEU A 148 4.83 -13.79 -6.62
CA LEU A 148 3.42 -13.87 -6.19
C LEU A 148 2.48 -13.66 -7.38
N ASP A 149 2.69 -12.61 -8.18
CA ASP A 149 1.90 -12.31 -9.38
C ASP A 149 1.93 -13.47 -10.38
N LYS A 150 3.11 -14.10 -10.55
CA LYS A 150 3.26 -15.31 -11.37
C LYS A 150 2.39 -16.45 -10.84
N TYR A 151 2.41 -16.72 -9.53
CA TYR A 151 1.59 -17.77 -8.93
C TYR A 151 0.09 -17.49 -9.07
N LEU A 152 -0.35 -16.25 -8.83
CA LEU A 152 -1.76 -15.87 -9.00
C LEU A 152 -2.22 -15.89 -10.47
N THR A 153 -1.29 -15.68 -11.41
CA THR A 153 -1.57 -15.83 -12.83
C THR A 153 -1.72 -17.30 -13.22
N CYS A 154 -0.87 -18.17 -12.69
CA CYS A 154 -0.91 -19.61 -12.96
C CYS A 154 -2.11 -20.31 -12.28
N GLU A 155 -2.53 -19.85 -11.10
CA GLU A 155 -3.68 -20.36 -10.36
C GLU A 155 -4.55 -19.19 -9.85
N PRO A 156 -5.47 -18.69 -10.69
CA PRO A 156 -6.32 -17.53 -10.36
C PRO A 156 -7.26 -17.73 -9.17
N ASP A 157 -7.46 -18.98 -8.76
CA ASP A 157 -8.39 -19.38 -7.70
C ASP A 157 -7.79 -19.25 -6.29
N ILE A 158 -6.46 -19.00 -6.18
CA ILE A 158 -5.74 -18.85 -4.91
C ILE A 158 -6.35 -17.77 -4.00
N PRO A 159 -6.65 -16.53 -4.46
CA PRO A 159 -7.14 -15.48 -3.56
C PRO A 159 -8.52 -15.82 -2.99
N ARG A 160 -9.38 -16.46 -3.80
CA ARG A 160 -10.67 -16.99 -3.32
C ARG A 160 -10.48 -18.05 -2.24
N ARG A 161 -9.50 -18.95 -2.39
CA ARG A 161 -9.16 -19.97 -1.37
C ARG A 161 -8.59 -19.35 -0.09
N ALA A 162 -7.89 -18.22 -0.21
CA ALA A 162 -7.40 -17.45 0.93
C ALA A 162 -8.50 -16.65 1.66
N GLY A 163 -9.74 -16.68 1.16
CA GLY A 163 -10.84 -15.87 1.70
C GLY A 163 -10.63 -14.38 1.46
N ILE A 164 -9.97 -14.02 0.34
CA ILE A 164 -9.86 -12.64 -0.12
C ILE A 164 -10.96 -12.44 -1.15
N ALA A 165 -12.05 -11.77 -0.77
CA ALA A 165 -13.07 -11.37 -1.71
C ALA A 165 -12.57 -10.18 -2.55
N LEU A 166 -13.05 -10.08 -3.79
CA LEU A 166 -12.81 -8.91 -4.65
C LEU A 166 -13.23 -7.58 -3.99
N PHE A 167 -14.14 -7.63 -3.02
CA PHE A 167 -14.63 -6.48 -2.24
C PHE A 167 -13.92 -6.28 -0.89
N ASP A 168 -13.05 -7.22 -0.47
CA ASP A 168 -12.21 -7.05 0.72
C ASP A 168 -10.97 -6.20 0.43
N VAL A 169 -10.69 -5.95 -0.85
CA VAL A 169 -9.69 -4.99 -1.30
C VAL A 169 -10.33 -3.61 -1.15
N GLN A 170 -9.86 -2.83 -0.16
CA GLN A 170 -10.23 -1.42 -0.09
C GLN A 170 -9.93 -0.78 -1.44
N PRO A 171 -10.81 0.08 -2.00
CA PRO A 171 -10.51 0.74 -3.26
C PRO A 171 -9.18 1.46 -3.13
N PHE A 172 -8.21 1.00 -3.90
CA PHE A 172 -6.91 1.61 -4.02
C PHE A 172 -7.11 3.01 -4.60
N ILE A 173 -6.82 4.03 -3.81
CA ILE A 173 -6.55 5.36 -4.34
C ILE A 173 -5.07 5.34 -4.68
N ASP A 174 -4.70 5.37 -5.96
CA ASP A 174 -3.29 5.54 -6.36
C ASP A 174 -2.88 6.97 -6.01
N PRO A 175 -2.06 7.19 -4.96
CA PRO A 175 -1.62 8.54 -4.66
C PRO A 175 -0.58 9.03 -5.67
N GLY A 176 -0.09 8.19 -6.59
CA GLY A 176 1.00 8.49 -7.51
C GLY A 176 0.68 9.64 -8.45
N ASP A 177 -0.55 9.75 -8.92
CA ASP A 177 -0.99 10.86 -9.78
C ASP A 177 -1.09 12.17 -8.98
N LEU A 178 -1.61 12.11 -7.74
CA LEU A 178 -1.54 13.22 -6.81
C LEU A 178 -0.09 13.61 -6.47
N ALA A 179 0.80 12.65 -6.26
CA ALA A 179 2.20 12.88 -5.94
C ALA A 179 2.93 13.59 -7.09
N ARG A 180 2.65 13.22 -8.35
CA ARG A 180 3.18 13.92 -9.53
C ARG A 180 2.75 15.38 -9.58
N ILE A 181 1.47 15.67 -9.32
CA ILE A 181 0.95 17.03 -9.25
C ILE A 181 1.66 17.81 -8.14
N ILE A 182 1.76 17.22 -6.95
CA ILE A 182 2.34 17.84 -5.77
C ILE A 182 3.85 18.09 -5.96
N ASN A 183 4.58 17.18 -6.60
CA ASN A 183 5.98 17.38 -6.93
C ASN A 183 6.16 18.47 -7.98
N ALA A 184 5.35 18.50 -9.04
CA ALA A 184 5.40 19.57 -10.04
C ALA A 184 5.13 20.95 -9.42
N PHE A 185 4.15 21.03 -8.52
CA PHE A 185 3.92 22.22 -7.70
C PHE A 185 5.12 22.53 -6.79
N ALA A 186 5.71 21.54 -6.12
CA ALA A 186 6.85 21.76 -5.23
C ALA A 186 8.12 22.23 -5.97
N GLU A 187 8.30 21.83 -7.23
CA GLU A 187 9.38 22.26 -8.11
C GLU A 187 9.16 23.68 -8.66
N ALA A 188 7.91 24.04 -8.96
CA ALA A 188 7.54 25.35 -9.48
C ALA A 188 7.69 26.51 -8.46
N ARG A 189 8.31 26.28 -7.29
CA ARG A 189 8.48 27.06 -6.03
C ARG A 189 8.06 28.54 -5.95
N ASP A 190 8.15 29.30 -7.03
CA ASP A 190 7.78 30.71 -7.15
C ASP A 190 6.27 30.97 -7.08
N TRP A 191 5.41 30.00 -7.39
CA TRP A 191 3.94 30.18 -7.39
C TRP A 191 3.34 30.33 -5.97
N LEU A 192 3.83 29.60 -4.96
CA LEU A 192 3.33 29.68 -3.57
C LEU A 192 3.79 30.93 -2.82
N THR A 193 4.92 31.51 -3.21
CA THR A 193 5.45 32.75 -2.64
C THR A 193 4.81 33.98 -3.28
N THR A 194 4.26 33.83 -4.50
CA THR A 194 3.50 34.86 -5.22
C THR A 194 2.01 34.77 -4.86
N VAL A 195 1.67 34.86 -3.57
CA VAL A 195 0.28 35.12 -3.17
C VAL A 195 0.00 36.58 -3.49
N TRP A 196 -0.51 36.87 -4.68
CA TRP A 196 -1.08 38.17 -4.98
C TRP A 196 -2.37 38.33 -4.15
N ASP A 197 -2.34 39.22 -3.16
CA ASP A 197 -3.53 39.84 -2.59
C ASP A 197 -3.99 40.95 -3.55
N ASP A 198 -4.32 40.59 -4.79
CA ASP A 198 -4.75 41.55 -5.82
C ASP A 198 -6.25 41.87 -5.73
N GLY A 199 -6.96 41.28 -4.75
CA GLY A 199 -8.40 41.43 -4.58
C GLY A 199 -9.24 40.60 -5.57
N THR A 200 -8.62 39.69 -6.33
CA THR A 200 -9.33 38.83 -7.28
C THR A 200 -10.16 37.78 -6.52
N PRO A 201 -11.44 37.59 -6.88
CA PRO A 201 -12.31 36.65 -6.20
C PRO A 201 -11.86 35.19 -6.39
N PRO A 202 -12.16 34.31 -5.41
CA PRO A 202 -11.87 32.89 -5.54
C PRO A 202 -12.61 32.25 -6.72
N PRO A 203 -12.20 31.05 -7.17
CA PRO A 203 -12.87 30.32 -8.25
C PRO A 203 -14.39 30.30 -8.06
N GLU A 204 -15.15 30.60 -9.13
CA GLU A 204 -16.60 30.52 -9.11
C GLU A 204 -17.06 29.10 -8.76
N ARG A 205 -18.04 29.01 -7.85
CA ARG A 205 -18.51 27.74 -7.31
C ARG A 205 -19.75 27.25 -8.05
N ARG A 206 -19.86 25.94 -8.26
CA ARG A 206 -21.08 25.29 -8.78
C ARG A 206 -22.27 25.46 -7.83
N ILE A 207 -22.02 25.33 -6.53
CA ILE A 207 -22.99 25.57 -5.44
C ILE A 207 -22.34 26.38 -4.31
N SER A 208 -23.15 27.04 -3.47
CA SER A 208 -22.58 27.80 -2.35
C SER A 208 -21.90 26.85 -1.34
N LEU A 209 -20.78 27.25 -0.74
CA LEU A 209 -20.10 26.41 0.27
C LEU A 209 -21.03 26.07 1.45
N LYS A 210 -21.90 27.01 1.83
CA LYS A 210 -22.88 26.82 2.91
C LYS A 210 -23.85 25.69 2.59
N GLU A 211 -24.36 25.65 1.37
CA GLU A 211 -25.27 24.61 0.88
C GLU A 211 -24.54 23.27 0.71
N LYS A 212 -23.32 23.29 0.16
CA LYS A 212 -22.46 22.11 0.07
C LYS A 212 -22.17 21.47 1.43
N ASN A 213 -21.85 22.28 2.43
CA ASN A 213 -21.59 21.83 3.78
C ASN A 213 -22.83 21.22 4.42
N LEU A 214 -24.02 21.76 4.12
CA LEU A 214 -25.28 21.20 4.59
C LEU A 214 -25.53 19.82 3.97
N ILE A 215 -25.37 19.68 2.65
CA ILE A 215 -25.53 18.42 1.92
C ILE A 215 -24.58 17.34 2.46
N ASN A 216 -23.32 17.71 2.67
CA ASN A 216 -22.31 16.76 3.09
C ASN A 216 -22.29 16.54 4.62
N GLY A 217 -22.90 17.41 5.41
CA GLY A 217 -22.81 17.34 6.88
C GLY A 217 -21.43 17.74 7.40
N LEU A 218 -20.80 18.75 6.77
CA LEU A 218 -19.55 19.35 7.22
C LEU A 218 -19.82 20.36 8.34
N SER A 219 -19.07 20.29 9.44
CA SER A 219 -19.25 21.22 10.55
C SER A 219 -18.81 22.64 10.19
N GLN A 220 -19.39 23.62 10.89
CA GLN A 220 -18.99 25.02 10.73
C GLN A 220 -17.52 25.25 11.12
N ALA A 221 -17.01 24.53 12.12
CA ALA A 221 -15.62 24.64 12.55
C ALA A 221 -14.66 24.17 11.44
N TYR A 222 -15.00 23.06 10.78
CA TYR A 222 -14.19 22.52 9.68
C TYR A 222 -14.32 23.37 8.41
N SER A 223 -15.50 23.90 8.11
CA SER A 223 -15.69 24.87 7.02
C SER A 223 -14.74 26.06 7.15
N LYS A 224 -14.64 26.66 8.34
CA LYS A 224 -13.70 27.78 8.59
C LYS A 224 -12.25 27.40 8.36
N ARG A 225 -11.88 26.14 8.64
CA ARG A 225 -10.55 25.61 8.36
C ARG A 225 -10.29 25.44 6.86
N ILE A 226 -11.29 25.05 6.07
CA ILE A 226 -11.14 25.03 4.60
C ILE A 226 -11.02 26.46 4.08
N GLU A 227 -11.85 27.39 4.59
CA GLU A 227 -11.84 28.80 4.19
C GLU A 227 -10.49 29.49 4.44
N SER A 228 -9.71 29.05 5.44
CA SER A 228 -8.38 29.61 5.69
C SER A 228 -7.36 29.36 4.58
N TYR A 229 -7.65 28.47 3.63
CA TYR A 229 -6.79 28.14 2.48
C TYR A 229 -7.29 28.74 1.15
N ILE A 230 -8.33 29.59 1.18
CA ILE A 230 -8.94 30.15 -0.04
C ILE A 230 -7.93 30.92 -0.90
N LYS A 231 -6.96 31.60 -0.27
CA LYS A 231 -5.96 32.38 -0.98
C LYS A 231 -5.08 31.49 -1.87
N GLU A 232 -4.80 30.27 -1.42
CA GLU A 232 -4.00 29.31 -2.15
C GLU A 232 -4.78 28.60 -3.28
N PHE A 233 -6.11 28.59 -3.25
CA PHE A 233 -6.94 27.91 -4.26
C PHE A 233 -6.81 28.51 -5.66
N LYS A 234 -6.64 29.83 -5.75
CA LYS A 234 -6.43 30.49 -7.05
C LYS A 234 -5.15 29.99 -7.72
N VAL A 235 -4.10 29.81 -6.93
CA VAL A 235 -2.81 29.36 -7.45
C VAL A 235 -2.87 27.91 -7.96
N VAL A 236 -3.66 27.06 -7.30
CA VAL A 236 -3.95 25.70 -7.79
C VAL A 236 -4.74 25.76 -9.10
N GLN A 237 -5.79 26.58 -9.16
CA GLN A 237 -6.61 26.75 -10.37
C GLN A 237 -5.76 27.21 -11.57
N ASP A 238 -4.93 28.23 -11.39
CA ASP A 238 -4.12 28.80 -12.48
C ASP A 238 -3.06 27.83 -13.00
N PHE A 239 -2.45 27.06 -12.09
CA PHE A 239 -1.54 25.99 -12.47
C PHE A 239 -2.23 24.94 -13.32
N LEU A 240 -3.41 24.45 -12.90
CA LEU A 240 -4.16 23.42 -13.63
C LEU A 240 -4.71 23.94 -14.96
N ALA A 241 -5.07 25.22 -15.05
CA ALA A 241 -5.59 25.85 -16.27
C ALA A 241 -4.50 26.14 -17.32
N SER A 242 -3.22 26.13 -16.94
CA SER A 242 -2.11 26.42 -17.85
C SER A 242 -1.96 25.31 -18.90
N PRO A 243 -1.91 25.62 -20.22
CA PRO A 243 -1.82 24.59 -21.27
C PRO A 243 -0.64 23.63 -21.14
N GLU A 244 0.50 24.13 -20.65
CA GLU A 244 1.73 23.37 -20.39
C GLU A 244 1.52 22.29 -19.31
N ASN A 245 0.53 22.47 -18.43
CA ASN A 245 0.22 21.58 -17.31
C ASN A 245 -0.95 20.63 -17.60
N SER A 246 -1.38 20.49 -18.85
CA SER A 246 -2.51 19.63 -19.24
C SER A 246 -2.36 18.15 -18.83
N VAL A 247 -1.12 17.66 -18.62
CA VAL A 247 -0.87 16.32 -18.06
C VAL A 247 -1.26 16.26 -16.59
N PHE A 248 -0.95 17.30 -15.81
CA PHE A 248 -1.28 17.38 -14.39
C PHE A 248 -2.77 17.62 -14.15
N LEU A 249 -3.47 18.32 -15.06
CA LEU A 249 -4.92 18.43 -15.02
C LEU A 249 -5.60 17.07 -15.15
N ARG A 250 -5.14 16.22 -16.08
CA ARG A 250 -5.66 14.85 -16.21
C ARG A 250 -5.44 14.03 -14.94
N HIS A 251 -4.23 14.06 -14.39
CA HIS A 251 -3.94 13.41 -13.11
C HIS A 251 -4.81 13.95 -11.96
N TYR A 252 -5.15 15.24 -11.99
CA TYR A 252 -6.00 15.87 -10.98
C TYR A 252 -7.43 15.34 -11.08
N ASP A 253 -7.98 15.32 -12.30
CA ASP A 253 -9.34 14.84 -12.57
C ASP A 253 -9.49 13.37 -12.19
N ASP A 254 -8.55 12.51 -12.64
CA ASP A 254 -8.52 11.07 -12.32
C ASP A 254 -8.47 10.86 -10.79
N THR A 255 -7.58 11.58 -10.10
CA THR A 255 -7.47 11.52 -8.63
C THR A 255 -8.76 11.96 -7.95
N ALA A 256 -9.38 13.04 -8.42
CA ALA A 256 -10.58 13.58 -7.78
C ALA A 256 -11.78 12.64 -7.95
N GLU A 257 -11.92 12.00 -9.12
CA GLU A 257 -12.95 11.00 -9.38
C GLU A 257 -12.79 9.77 -8.46
N ASP A 258 -11.58 9.22 -8.35
CA ASP A 258 -11.28 8.08 -7.49
C ASP A 258 -11.53 8.39 -6.00
N LEU A 259 -11.05 9.55 -5.54
CA LEU A 259 -11.26 10.01 -4.17
C LEU A 259 -12.74 10.19 -3.85
N ASN A 260 -13.52 10.76 -4.77
CA ASN A 260 -14.95 10.95 -4.57
C ASN A 260 -15.68 9.59 -4.55
N GLY A 261 -15.32 8.66 -5.44
CA GLY A 261 -15.85 7.30 -5.43
C GLY A 261 -15.57 6.57 -4.10
N PHE A 262 -14.35 6.71 -3.57
CA PHE A 262 -13.99 6.19 -2.26
C PHE A 262 -14.84 6.82 -1.13
N ILE A 263 -14.96 8.16 -1.12
CA ILE A 263 -15.76 8.89 -0.13
C ILE A 263 -17.21 8.42 -0.14
N LEU A 264 -17.82 8.28 -1.32
CA LEU A 264 -19.23 7.91 -1.45
C LEU A 264 -19.49 6.46 -1.01
N THR A 265 -18.56 5.55 -1.27
CA THR A 265 -18.71 4.12 -0.93
C THR A 265 -18.40 3.82 0.54
N HIS A 266 -17.54 4.60 1.20
CA HIS A 266 -17.08 4.35 2.57
C HIS A 266 -17.75 5.26 3.61
N ARG A 267 -18.62 6.17 3.17
CA ARG A 267 -19.36 7.04 4.07
C ARG A 267 -20.55 6.30 4.68
N GLU A 268 -20.43 5.95 5.95
CA GLU A 268 -21.58 5.55 6.77
C GLU A 268 -22.44 6.77 7.16
N GLN A 269 -23.76 6.58 7.28
CA GLN A 269 -24.71 7.65 7.64
C GLN A 269 -24.42 8.35 8.98
N ARG A 270 -23.59 7.76 9.84
CA ARG A 270 -23.25 8.28 11.18
C ARG A 270 -21.96 9.11 11.21
N HIS A 271 -21.15 9.09 10.15
CA HIS A 271 -19.90 9.84 10.11
C HIS A 271 -20.14 11.29 9.70
N SER A 272 -19.58 12.23 10.47
CA SER A 272 -19.48 13.63 10.03
C SER A 272 -18.53 13.71 8.84
N PHE A 273 -18.78 14.63 7.90
CA PHE A 273 -17.93 14.75 6.73
C PHE A 273 -16.50 15.18 7.08
N ASP A 274 -16.35 15.92 8.18
CA ASP A 274 -15.07 16.28 8.79
C ASP A 274 -14.17 15.05 9.00
N GLN A 275 -14.74 13.99 9.60
CA GLN A 275 -14.03 12.75 9.89
C GLN A 275 -13.66 12.01 8.60
N VAL A 276 -14.55 12.03 7.62
CA VAL A 276 -14.31 11.40 6.31
C VAL A 276 -13.15 12.10 5.60
N LEU A 277 -13.18 13.43 5.50
CA LEU A 277 -12.11 14.23 4.87
C LEU A 277 -10.76 14.05 5.58
N GLU A 278 -10.72 14.09 6.92
CA GLU A 278 -9.47 13.85 7.65
C GLU A 278 -8.97 12.42 7.50
N ARG A 279 -9.86 11.42 7.47
CA ARG A 279 -9.46 10.03 7.28
C ARG A 279 -8.85 9.82 5.90
N VAL A 280 -9.51 10.32 4.86
CA VAL A 280 -9.01 10.25 3.47
C VAL A 280 -7.68 10.99 3.33
N PHE A 281 -7.59 12.20 3.88
CA PHE A 281 -6.34 12.96 3.87
C PHE A 281 -5.21 12.18 4.57
N GLN A 282 -5.49 11.59 5.73
CA GLN A 282 -4.51 10.83 6.49
C GLN A 282 -4.06 9.59 5.72
N LEU A 283 -4.98 8.88 5.06
CA LEU A 283 -4.65 7.75 4.18
C LEU A 283 -3.71 8.17 3.04
N LEU A 284 -3.94 9.31 2.40
CA LEU A 284 -3.08 9.81 1.32
C LEU A 284 -1.63 10.04 1.80
N ILE A 285 -1.44 10.75 2.92
CA ILE A 285 -0.08 11.06 3.42
C ILE A 285 0.61 9.88 4.13
N ASP A 286 -0.14 8.91 4.62
CA ASP A 286 0.43 7.69 5.19
C ASP A 286 0.90 6.75 4.08
N ARG A 287 0.27 6.79 2.90
CA ARG A 287 0.58 5.89 1.79
C ARG A 287 1.69 6.39 0.86
N ASP A 288 1.89 7.70 0.72
CA ASP A 288 2.88 8.26 -0.20
C ASP A 288 3.89 9.20 0.48
N TYR A 289 5.18 8.98 0.22
CA TYR A 289 6.26 9.75 0.83
C TYR A 289 6.28 11.21 0.35
N ASP A 290 6.04 11.47 -0.94
CA ASP A 290 6.08 12.81 -1.51
C ASP A 290 4.91 13.66 -1.00
N LEU A 291 3.72 13.05 -0.89
CA LEU A 291 2.57 13.67 -0.22
C LEU A 291 2.87 13.96 1.25
N ARG A 292 3.55 13.05 1.95
CA ARG A 292 3.92 13.23 3.35
C ARG A 292 4.91 14.37 3.56
N VAL A 293 5.94 14.44 2.72
CA VAL A 293 6.95 15.52 2.77
C VAL A 293 6.30 16.87 2.44
N ASN A 294 5.37 16.89 1.48
CA ASN A 294 4.64 18.08 1.05
C ASN A 294 3.26 18.24 1.73
N LYS A 295 3.10 17.77 2.98
CA LYS A 295 1.81 17.68 3.70
C LYS A 295 0.94 18.95 3.68
N ARG A 296 1.52 20.15 3.69
CA ARG A 296 0.77 21.41 3.59
C ARG A 296 0.18 21.58 2.19
N LEU A 297 0.99 21.35 1.16
CA LEU A 297 0.60 21.47 -0.23
C LEU A 297 -0.43 20.40 -0.62
N THR A 298 -0.24 19.15 -0.17
CA THR A 298 -1.25 18.10 -0.33
C THR A 298 -2.59 18.51 0.26
N ARG A 299 -2.59 19.18 1.42
CA ARG A 299 -3.83 19.66 2.06
C ARG A 299 -4.48 20.80 1.28
N ILE A 300 -3.69 21.71 0.71
CA ILE A 300 -4.20 22.79 -0.15
C ILE A 300 -4.94 22.20 -1.35
N VAL A 301 -4.31 21.26 -2.08
CA VAL A 301 -4.92 20.62 -3.25
C VAL A 301 -6.16 19.79 -2.86
N PHE A 302 -6.10 19.03 -1.77
CA PHE A 302 -7.24 18.25 -1.29
C PHE A 302 -8.44 19.12 -0.88
N TYR A 303 -8.19 20.24 -0.19
CA TYR A 303 -9.26 21.20 0.14
C TYR A 303 -9.77 21.96 -1.08
N TYR A 304 -8.90 22.23 -2.06
CA TYR A 304 -9.30 22.78 -3.33
C TYR A 304 -10.27 21.84 -4.07
N MET A 305 -10.02 20.53 -4.09
CA MET A 305 -10.95 19.54 -4.68
C MET A 305 -12.33 19.59 -4.00
N TYR A 306 -12.39 19.68 -2.67
CA TYR A 306 -13.67 19.88 -1.99
C TYR A 306 -14.31 21.24 -2.34
N TRP A 307 -13.54 22.33 -2.35
CA TRP A 307 -14.04 23.66 -2.70
C TRP A 307 -14.60 23.73 -4.12
N ASN A 308 -13.89 23.15 -5.09
CA ASN A 308 -14.25 23.13 -6.51
C ASN A 308 -15.38 22.15 -6.85
N CYS A 309 -15.92 21.48 -5.83
CA CYS A 309 -17.02 20.53 -5.94
C CYS A 309 -16.65 19.13 -6.47
N ASP A 310 -15.38 18.77 -6.48
CA ASP A 310 -14.92 17.47 -6.95
C ASP A 310 -15.07 16.36 -5.88
N LEU A 311 -15.06 16.72 -4.59
CA LEU A 311 -15.28 15.77 -3.48
C LEU A 311 -16.62 15.99 -2.76
N GLY A 312 -17.33 14.91 -2.48
CA GLY A 312 -18.63 14.92 -1.81
C GLY A 312 -19.80 15.11 -2.77
N SER A 313 -21.02 15.10 -2.24
CA SER A 313 -22.25 15.23 -3.03
C SER A 313 -22.59 16.69 -3.32
N GLU A 314 -23.11 16.94 -4.52
CA GLU A 314 -23.69 18.22 -4.93
C GLU A 314 -25.23 18.24 -4.83
N ASN A 315 -25.86 17.07 -4.70
CA ASN A 315 -27.31 16.92 -4.66
C ASN A 315 -27.77 16.51 -3.26
N HIS A 316 -28.97 16.97 -2.87
CA HIS A 316 -29.70 16.36 -1.77
C HIS A 316 -30.06 14.92 -2.15
N ALA A 317 -29.69 13.97 -1.28
CA ALA A 317 -30.17 12.59 -1.35
C ALA A 317 -31.66 12.51 -0.97
#